data_AF-R6YHV4-F1
#
_entry.id   AF-R6YHV4-F1
#
_cell.length_a   1.000
_cell.length_b   1.000
_cell.length_c   1.000
_cell.angle_alpha   90.00
_cell.angle_beta   90.00
_cell.angle_gamma   90.00
#
_symmetry.space_group_name_H-M   'P 1'
#
loop_
_entity.id
_entity.type
_entity.pdbx_description
1 polymer ?
#
loop_
_entity_poly.entity_id
_entity_poly.type
_entity_poly.pdbx_seq_one_letter_code
_entity_poly.pdbx_strand_id
1 'polypeptide(L)'
;MMARRGVELTAVHFASPPYTSELAREKVKRLLQKVAAYAGRVKFITVNFTHLQEEIRDKCPEELSTVILRRFMLRAAERVARDEGCAALVTGESLGQVASQTIQAIACTDAVASLPVFRPLIGTDKSEIVELARRIDTFDISIEPFEDCCTIFTPKHPRTKPILHFVESGEEAIDGAALLEEALQNLETEWVYPQ
;
A
#
# COMPACT_ATOMS: atom_id res chain seq x y z
N MET A 1 1.57 -15.64 -3.08
CA MET A 1 2.72 -16.28 -2.37
C MET A 1 2.43 -16.51 -0.89
N MET A 2 1.96 -15.51 -0.13
CA MET A 2 1.68 -15.69 1.31
C MET A 2 0.56 -16.68 1.61
N ALA A 3 -0.55 -16.64 0.87
CA ALA A 3 -1.63 -17.62 1.01
C ALA A 3 -1.14 -19.08 0.88
N ARG A 4 -0.18 -19.34 -0.02
CA ARG A 4 0.44 -20.67 -0.20
C ARG A 4 1.19 -21.17 1.05
N ARG A 5 1.52 -20.28 1.99
CA ARG A 5 2.16 -20.61 3.27
C ARG A 5 1.15 -20.83 4.40
N GLY A 6 -0.16 -20.86 4.09
CA GLY A 6 -1.23 -21.04 5.06
C GLY A 6 -1.60 -19.77 5.82
N VAL A 7 -1.23 -18.59 5.30
CA VAL A 7 -1.54 -17.30 5.91
C VAL A 7 -2.90 -16.83 5.42
N GLU A 8 -3.84 -16.63 6.36
CA GLU A 8 -5.11 -15.94 6.10
C GLU A 8 -4.86 -14.44 5.86
N LEU A 9 -5.65 -13.85 4.97
CA LEU A 9 -5.41 -12.48 4.49
C LEU A 9 -6.58 -11.56 4.85
N THR A 10 -6.23 -10.42 5.45
CA THR A 10 -7.04 -9.20 5.45
C THR A 10 -6.37 -8.21 4.51
N ALA A 11 -7.11 -7.75 3.50
CA ALA A 11 -6.62 -6.83 2.49
C ALA A 11 -6.99 -5.39 2.85
N VAL A 12 -5.99 -4.50 2.85
CA VAL A 12 -6.19 -3.05 2.99
C VAL A 12 -5.90 -2.38 1.65
N HIS A 13 -6.85 -1.58 1.17
CA HIS A 13 -6.70 -0.74 -0.01
C HIS A 13 -6.85 0.73 0.36
N PHE A 14 -5.98 1.55 -0.20
CA PHE A 14 -5.99 2.98 -0.02
C PHE A 14 -6.54 3.63 -1.28
N ALA A 15 -7.59 4.43 -1.12
CA ALA A 15 -8.25 5.17 -2.19
C ALA A 15 -8.18 6.66 -1.89
N SER A 16 -8.14 7.48 -2.93
CA SER A 16 -8.11 8.95 -2.83
C SER A 16 -9.13 9.58 -3.78
N PRO A 17 -10.44 9.39 -3.61
CA PRO A 17 -11.45 10.04 -4.45
C PRO A 17 -11.40 11.58 -4.29
N PRO A 18 -11.64 12.37 -5.35
CA PRO A 18 -12.06 11.98 -6.69
C PRO A 18 -10.91 11.54 -7.63
N TYR A 19 -9.66 11.54 -7.15
CA TYR A 19 -8.49 11.21 -7.96
C TYR A 19 -8.43 9.70 -8.30
N THR A 20 -8.75 8.81 -7.35
CA THR A 20 -8.97 7.39 -7.68
C THR A 20 -10.44 7.14 -8.02
N SER A 21 -10.68 6.39 -9.10
CA SER A 21 -12.04 6.01 -9.51
C SER A 21 -12.55 4.77 -8.77
N GLU A 22 -13.88 4.62 -8.75
CA GLU A 22 -14.53 3.39 -8.27
C GLU A 22 -14.09 2.15 -9.05
N LEU A 23 -13.76 2.32 -10.34
CA LEU A 23 -13.21 1.24 -11.17
C LEU A 23 -11.84 0.75 -10.66
N ALA A 24 -11.04 1.63 -10.04
CA ALA A 24 -9.79 1.23 -9.39
C ALA A 24 -10.06 0.31 -8.19
N ARG A 25 -11.11 0.60 -7.40
CA ARG A 25 -11.56 -0.23 -6.28
C ARG A 25 -12.06 -1.59 -6.77
N GLU A 26 -12.87 -1.61 -7.82
CA GLU A 26 -13.38 -2.84 -8.43
C GLU A 26 -12.27 -3.69 -9.09
N LYS A 27 -11.25 -3.05 -9.68
CA LYS A 27 -10.01 -3.74 -10.13
C LYS A 27 -9.37 -4.51 -8.99
N VAL A 28 -9.18 -3.87 -7.83
CA VAL A 28 -8.59 -4.52 -6.64
C VAL A 28 -9.47 -5.67 -6.14
N LYS A 29 -10.79 -5.48 -6.10
CA LYS A 29 -11.73 -6.55 -5.71
C LYS A 29 -11.63 -7.77 -6.64
N ARG A 30 -11.55 -7.57 -7.96
CA ARG A 30 -11.34 -8.65 -8.94
C ARG A 30 -9.99 -9.36 -8.74
N LEU A 31 -8.93 -8.62 -8.40
CA LEU A 31 -7.64 -9.23 -8.03
C LEU A 31 -7.75 -10.06 -6.75
N LEU A 32 -8.48 -9.55 -5.74
CA LEU A 32 -8.70 -10.28 -4.49
C LEU A 32 -9.54 -11.55 -4.71
N GLN A 33 -10.48 -11.57 -5.64
CA GLN A 33 -11.21 -12.80 -6.01
C GLN A 33 -10.25 -13.88 -6.54
N LYS A 34 -9.26 -13.50 -7.37
CA LYS A 34 -8.22 -14.43 -7.83
C LYS A 34 -7.34 -14.93 -6.68
N VAL A 35 -7.02 -14.06 -5.72
CA VAL A 35 -6.25 -14.44 -4.52
C VAL A 35 -7.07 -15.32 -3.58
N ALA A 36 -8.37 -15.07 -3.44
CA ALA A 36 -9.29 -15.80 -2.58
C ALA A 36 -9.38 -17.28 -2.94
N ALA A 37 -9.21 -17.64 -4.23
CA ALA A 37 -9.09 -19.03 -4.66
C ALA A 37 -7.95 -19.80 -3.95
N TYR A 38 -6.94 -19.10 -3.43
CA TYR A 38 -5.82 -19.68 -2.68
C TYR A 38 -5.88 -19.41 -1.17
N ALA A 39 -6.51 -18.29 -0.77
CA ALA A 39 -6.51 -17.80 0.61
C ALA A 39 -7.82 -18.09 1.37
N GLY A 40 -8.87 -18.56 0.68
CA GLY A 40 -10.23 -18.58 1.21
C GLY A 40 -10.87 -17.19 1.11
N ARG A 41 -11.89 -16.93 1.94
CA ARG A 41 -12.50 -15.60 2.03
C ARG A 41 -11.46 -14.57 2.50
N VAL A 42 -11.50 -13.37 1.92
CA VAL A 42 -10.60 -12.27 2.26
C VAL A 42 -11.45 -11.09 2.74
N LYS A 43 -11.16 -10.57 3.92
CA LYS A 43 -11.77 -9.32 4.37
C LYS A 43 -11.10 -8.17 3.60
N PHE A 44 -11.90 -7.34 2.94
CA PHE A 44 -11.43 -6.23 2.13
C PHE A 44 -11.83 -4.92 2.79
N ILE A 45 -10.83 -4.13 3.18
CA ILE A 45 -10.98 -2.88 3.91
C ILE A 45 -10.43 -1.76 3.03
N THR A 46 -11.26 -0.77 2.72
CA THR A 46 -10.86 0.43 1.99
C THR A 46 -10.73 1.60 2.95
N VAL A 47 -9.60 2.31 2.84
CA VAL A 47 -9.27 3.49 3.65
C VAL A 47 -9.21 4.70 2.71
N ASN A 48 -9.96 5.75 3.04
CA ASN A 48 -9.92 6.99 2.27
C ASN A 48 -8.72 7.83 2.74
N PHE A 49 -7.78 8.08 1.82
CA PHE A 49 -6.54 8.79 2.05
C PHE A 49 -6.49 10.16 1.37
N THR A 50 -7.60 10.64 0.75
CA THR A 50 -7.61 11.89 -0.01
C THR A 50 -7.03 13.06 0.77
N HIS A 51 -7.63 13.38 1.93
CA HIS A 51 -7.25 14.56 2.69
C HIS A 51 -5.80 14.48 3.20
N LEU A 52 -5.40 13.32 3.73
CA LEU A 52 -4.02 13.06 4.15
C LEU A 52 -3.03 13.22 2.98
N GLN A 53 -3.39 12.74 1.80
CA GLN A 53 -2.52 12.81 0.63
C GLN A 53 -2.41 14.24 0.06
N GLU A 54 -3.49 15.02 0.10
CA GLU A 54 -3.49 16.45 -0.25
C GLU A 54 -2.62 17.26 0.71
N GLU A 55 -2.73 17.00 2.01
CA GLU A 55 -1.92 17.66 3.04
C GLU A 55 -0.42 17.35 2.86
N ILE A 56 -0.07 16.10 2.56
CA ILE A 56 1.32 15.74 2.23
C ILE A 56 1.80 16.47 0.98
N ARG A 57 0.99 16.53 -0.08
CA ARG A 57 1.33 17.22 -1.33
C ARG A 57 1.59 18.71 -1.09
N ASP A 58 0.76 19.35 -0.28
CA ASP A 58 0.75 20.80 -0.13
C ASP A 58 1.76 21.30 0.91
N LYS A 59 2.11 20.48 1.91
CA LYS A 59 2.89 20.93 3.08
C LYS A 59 4.21 20.18 3.27
N CYS A 60 4.32 18.92 2.86
CA CYS A 60 5.56 18.16 3.03
C CYS A 60 6.55 18.43 1.88
N PRO A 61 7.86 18.18 2.08
CA PRO A 61 8.84 18.27 1.00
C PRO A 61 8.50 17.36 -0.18
N GLU A 62 8.36 17.94 -1.38
CA GLU A 62 7.88 17.27 -2.59
C GLU A 62 8.67 15.98 -2.87
N GLU A 63 9.99 16.02 -2.77
CA GLU A 63 10.88 14.89 -3.07
C GLU A 63 10.76 13.73 -2.06
N LEU A 64 10.16 13.97 -0.89
CA LEU A 64 9.93 12.98 0.18
C LEU A 64 8.47 12.50 0.24
N SER A 65 7.54 13.19 -0.43
CA SER A 65 6.10 12.96 -0.39
C SER A 65 5.71 11.48 -0.57
N THR A 66 6.31 10.75 -1.52
CA THR A 66 6.03 9.33 -1.72
C THR A 66 6.42 8.46 -0.53
N VAL A 67 7.56 8.72 0.11
CA VAL A 67 8.02 7.94 1.27
C VAL A 67 7.19 8.28 2.50
N ILE A 68 6.84 9.56 2.66
CA ILE A 68 5.94 10.03 3.73
C ILE A 68 4.57 9.37 3.59
N LEU A 69 3.97 9.39 2.39
CA LEU A 69 2.70 8.71 2.11
C LEU A 69 2.75 7.23 2.46
N ARG A 70 3.80 6.51 2.04
CA ARG A 70 3.98 5.08 2.37
C ARG A 70 4.09 4.82 3.86
N ARG A 71 4.73 5.71 4.62
CA ARG A 71 4.79 5.63 6.09
C ARG A 71 3.39 5.75 6.70
N PHE A 72 2.57 6.71 6.25
CA PHE A 72 1.18 6.79 6.71
C PHE A 72 0.32 5.60 6.30
N MET A 73 0.48 5.08 5.08
CA MET A 73 -0.18 3.84 4.66
C MET A 73 0.21 2.67 5.54
N LEU A 74 1.49 2.55 5.92
CA LEU A 74 1.95 1.47 6.78
C LEU A 74 1.44 1.61 8.22
N ARG A 75 1.38 2.84 8.76
CA ARG A 75 0.74 3.12 10.07
C ARG A 75 -0.74 2.75 10.07
N ALA A 76 -1.49 3.15 9.03
CA ALA A 76 -2.90 2.80 8.88
C ALA A 76 -3.09 1.28 8.77
N ALA A 77 -2.30 0.62 7.92
CA ALA A 77 -2.34 -0.83 7.75
C ALA A 77 -1.99 -1.56 9.05
N GLU A 78 -1.03 -1.06 9.84
CA GLU A 78 -0.72 -1.63 11.15
C GLU A 78 -1.88 -1.45 12.14
N ARG A 79 -2.54 -0.29 12.15
CA ARG A 79 -3.69 -0.07 13.03
C ARG A 79 -4.83 -1.03 12.68
N VAL A 80 -5.18 -1.12 11.40
CA VAL A 80 -6.17 -2.09 10.91
C VAL A 80 -5.73 -3.52 11.24
N ALA A 81 -4.47 -3.87 11.03
CA ALA A 81 -3.95 -5.20 11.35
C ALA A 81 -4.15 -5.54 12.83
N ARG A 82 -3.90 -4.60 13.75
CA ARG A 82 -4.11 -4.82 15.19
C ARG A 82 -5.58 -5.02 15.54
N ASP A 83 -6.46 -4.20 14.97
CA ASP A 83 -7.91 -4.27 15.20
C ASP A 83 -8.50 -5.60 14.66
N GLU A 84 -7.91 -6.13 13.59
CA GLU A 84 -8.27 -7.41 12.96
C GLU A 84 -7.49 -8.62 13.51
N GLY A 85 -6.63 -8.44 14.52
CA GLY A 85 -5.84 -9.53 15.12
C GLY A 85 -4.74 -10.11 14.22
N CYS A 86 -4.33 -9.39 13.18
CA CYS A 86 -3.23 -9.76 12.29
C CYS A 86 -1.87 -9.59 12.98
N ALA A 87 -0.95 -10.53 12.72
CA ALA A 87 0.38 -10.56 13.35
C ALA A 87 1.52 -10.03 12.45
N ALA A 88 1.22 -9.66 11.20
CA ALA A 88 2.20 -9.17 10.23
C ALA A 88 1.53 -8.35 9.13
N LEU A 89 2.32 -7.51 8.46
CA LEU A 89 1.96 -6.79 7.25
C LEU A 89 2.59 -7.47 6.03
N VAL A 90 1.96 -7.34 4.86
CA VAL A 90 2.47 -7.92 3.60
C VAL A 90 2.43 -6.86 2.52
N THR A 91 3.54 -6.69 1.79
CA THR A 91 3.60 -5.81 0.61
C THR A 91 4.11 -6.57 -0.62
N GLY A 92 3.80 -6.03 -1.81
CA GLY A 92 4.29 -6.52 -3.09
C GLY A 92 5.59 -5.85 -3.57
N GLU A 93 6.38 -5.27 -2.66
CA GLU A 93 7.60 -4.54 -3.03
C GLU A 93 8.70 -5.47 -3.59
N SER A 94 9.43 -4.99 -4.60
CA SER A 94 10.63 -5.62 -5.15
C SER A 94 11.80 -4.62 -5.13
N LEU A 95 12.98 -5.07 -4.69
CA LEU A 95 14.11 -4.19 -4.44
C LEU A 95 14.61 -3.54 -5.73
N GLY A 96 14.71 -2.20 -5.73
CA GLY A 96 15.27 -1.44 -6.85
C GLY A 96 14.35 -1.29 -8.06
N GLN A 97 13.10 -1.76 -7.99
CA GLN A 97 12.16 -1.64 -9.11
C GLN A 97 11.68 -0.19 -9.35
N VAL A 98 11.50 0.58 -8.28
CA VAL A 98 11.09 2.00 -8.32
C VAL A 98 11.83 2.81 -7.25
N ALA A 99 11.82 4.14 -7.36
CA ALA A 99 12.52 5.03 -6.44
C ALA A 99 12.13 4.85 -4.96
N SER A 100 10.87 4.48 -4.68
CA SER A 100 10.36 4.22 -3.33
C SER A 100 10.69 2.81 -2.80
N GLN A 101 11.40 1.99 -3.57
CA GLN A 101 11.77 0.60 -3.22
C GLN A 101 13.29 0.39 -3.20
N THR A 102 14.06 1.45 -2.93
CA THR A 102 15.49 1.30 -2.58
C THR A 102 15.64 0.82 -1.15
N ILE A 103 16.82 0.30 -0.77
CA ILE A 103 17.10 -0.12 0.61
C ILE A 103 16.79 1.01 1.60
N GLN A 104 17.19 2.25 1.27
CA GLN A 104 16.98 3.42 2.10
C GLN A 104 15.50 3.79 2.21
N ALA A 105 14.74 3.76 1.11
CA ALA A 105 13.31 4.07 1.12
C ALA A 105 12.50 3.00 1.88
N ILE A 106 12.85 1.72 1.71
CA ILE A 106 12.26 0.61 2.47
C ILE A 106 12.56 0.79 3.96
N ALA A 107 13.82 1.07 4.33
CA ALA A 107 14.18 1.28 5.74
C ALA A 107 13.44 2.49 6.35
N CYS A 108 13.29 3.60 5.62
CA CYS A 108 12.51 4.75 6.08
C CYS A 108 11.02 4.40 6.25
N THR A 109 10.48 3.55 5.38
CA THR A 109 9.09 3.11 5.45
C THR A 109 8.90 2.13 6.62
N ASP A 110 9.81 1.18 6.83
CA ASP A 110 9.73 0.18 7.91
C ASP A 110 9.88 0.78 9.31
N ALA A 111 10.57 1.91 9.44
CA ALA A 111 10.81 2.54 10.73
C ALA A 111 9.53 2.93 11.50
N VAL A 112 8.36 3.00 10.83
CA VAL A 112 7.07 3.27 11.48
C VAL A 112 6.27 2.02 11.84
N ALA A 113 6.68 0.86 11.31
CA ALA A 113 6.02 -0.40 11.62
C ALA A 113 6.70 -1.09 12.80
N SER A 114 5.88 -1.61 13.70
CA SER A 114 6.33 -2.50 14.77
C SER A 114 5.92 -3.95 14.53
N LEU A 115 4.93 -4.19 13.66
CA LEU A 115 4.65 -5.53 13.13
C LEU A 115 5.68 -5.93 12.06
N PRO A 116 6.02 -7.23 11.92
CA PRO A 116 6.85 -7.71 10.82
C PRO A 116 6.22 -7.36 9.45
N VAL A 117 7.02 -6.82 8.53
CA VAL A 117 6.60 -6.53 7.15
C VAL A 117 7.19 -7.56 6.19
N PHE A 118 6.36 -8.50 5.72
CA PHE A 118 6.76 -9.50 4.74
C PHE A 118 6.74 -8.95 3.32
N ARG A 119 7.81 -9.23 2.57
CA ARG A 119 8.00 -8.80 1.18
C ARG A 119 8.34 -9.98 0.28
N PRO A 120 7.35 -10.78 -0.14
CA PRO A 120 7.61 -12.02 -0.88
C PRO A 120 8.33 -11.82 -2.22
N LEU A 121 8.30 -10.61 -2.78
CA LEU A 121 8.88 -10.26 -4.07
C LEU A 121 10.20 -9.49 -3.96
N ILE A 122 10.76 -9.34 -2.75
CA ILE A 122 11.89 -8.41 -2.50
C ILE A 122 13.11 -8.68 -3.40
N GLY A 123 13.37 -9.93 -3.75
CA GLY A 123 14.47 -10.36 -4.62
C GLY A 123 14.01 -10.94 -5.95
N THR A 124 12.79 -10.61 -6.40
CA THR A 124 12.20 -11.17 -7.63
C THR A 124 12.19 -10.11 -8.73
N ASP A 125 12.69 -10.46 -9.92
CA ASP A 125 12.72 -9.55 -11.06
C ASP A 125 11.33 -9.31 -11.65
N LYS A 126 11.16 -8.17 -12.32
CA LYS A 126 9.88 -7.77 -12.91
C LYS A 126 9.34 -8.80 -13.90
N SER A 127 10.20 -9.43 -14.72
CA SER A 127 9.79 -10.48 -15.66
C SER A 127 9.19 -11.68 -14.94
N GLU A 128 9.82 -12.14 -13.86
CA GLU A 128 9.34 -13.27 -13.06
C GLU A 128 8.02 -12.93 -12.35
N ILE A 129 7.87 -11.69 -11.84
CA ILE A 129 6.62 -11.20 -11.26
C ILE A 129 5.50 -11.24 -12.32
N VAL A 130 5.78 -10.78 -13.54
CA VAL A 130 4.83 -10.80 -14.65
C VAL A 130 4.44 -12.23 -15.03
N GLU A 131 5.41 -13.14 -15.15
CA GLU A 131 5.15 -14.55 -15.43
C GLU A 131 4.31 -15.22 -14.32
N LEU A 132 4.59 -14.90 -13.05
CA LEU A 132 3.76 -15.36 -11.94
C LEU A 132 2.35 -14.79 -12.03
N ALA A 133 2.20 -13.48 -12.27
CA ALA A 133 0.90 -12.83 -12.40
C ALA A 133 0.06 -13.41 -13.54
N ARG A 134 0.69 -13.82 -14.65
CA ARG A 134 0.02 -14.55 -15.74
C ARG A 134 -0.44 -15.93 -15.30
N ARG A 135 0.42 -16.68 -14.59
CA ARG A 135 0.08 -18.03 -14.10
C ARG A 135 -1.06 -18.05 -13.10
N ILE A 136 -1.29 -16.96 -12.38
CA ILE A 136 -2.38 -16.83 -11.39
C ILE A 136 -3.55 -15.97 -11.88
N ASP A 137 -3.60 -15.67 -13.18
CA ASP A 137 -4.66 -14.90 -13.84
C ASP A 137 -4.91 -13.49 -13.25
N THR A 138 -3.87 -12.85 -12.71
CA THR A 138 -3.96 -11.48 -12.17
C THR A 138 -3.38 -10.44 -13.11
N PHE A 139 -2.55 -10.82 -14.09
CA PHE A 139 -1.84 -9.86 -14.94
C PHE A 139 -2.78 -8.92 -15.70
N ASP A 140 -3.76 -9.47 -16.44
CA ASP A 140 -4.59 -8.65 -17.33
C ASP A 140 -5.46 -7.65 -16.56
N ILE A 141 -5.93 -8.03 -15.36
CA ILE A 141 -6.66 -7.14 -14.44
C ILE A 141 -5.71 -6.06 -13.89
N SER A 142 -4.47 -6.43 -13.54
CA SER A 142 -3.52 -5.51 -12.93
C SER A 142 -3.08 -4.37 -13.85
N ILE A 143 -3.08 -4.59 -15.16
CA ILE A 143 -2.67 -3.59 -16.16
C ILE A 143 -3.82 -2.71 -16.66
N GLU A 144 -5.04 -2.90 -16.16
CA GLU A 144 -6.16 -2.01 -16.49
C GLU A 144 -5.80 -0.56 -16.12
N PRO A 145 -6.09 0.43 -16.98
CA PRO A 145 -5.54 1.79 -16.89
C PRO A 145 -6.28 2.65 -15.84
N PHE A 146 -6.32 2.17 -14.60
CA PHE A 146 -6.91 2.85 -13.46
C PHE A 146 -5.81 3.31 -12.50
N GLU A 147 -5.91 4.57 -12.08
CA GLU A 147 -4.94 5.25 -11.22
C GLU A 147 -4.85 4.59 -9.84
N ASP A 148 -3.61 4.41 -9.35
CA ASP A 148 -3.34 3.92 -8.02
C ASP A 148 -3.06 5.10 -7.07
N CYS A 149 -3.48 4.98 -5.80
CA CYS A 149 -3.32 6.04 -4.79
C CYS A 149 -1.91 6.64 -4.74
N CYS A 150 -0.87 5.79 -4.73
CA CYS A 150 0.53 6.21 -4.66
C CYS A 150 1.01 7.03 -5.87
N THR A 151 0.29 6.99 -7.01
CA THR A 151 0.76 7.56 -8.27
C THR A 151 0.24 8.97 -8.55
N ILE A 152 -0.93 9.33 -8.00
CA ILE A 152 -1.65 10.59 -8.28
C ILE A 152 -0.78 11.84 -8.10
N PHE A 153 -0.01 11.89 -7.00
CA PHE A 153 0.87 13.03 -6.68
C PHE A 153 2.33 12.61 -6.63
N THR A 154 2.74 11.72 -7.54
CA THR A 154 4.15 11.32 -7.61
C THR A 154 5.00 12.54 -7.97
N PRO A 155 6.04 12.86 -7.18
CA PRO A 155 6.91 13.99 -7.45
C PRO A 155 7.72 13.74 -8.73
N LYS A 156 8.12 14.82 -9.42
CA LYS A 156 8.93 14.71 -10.65
C LYS A 156 10.31 14.09 -10.39
N HIS A 157 10.87 14.37 -9.21
CA HIS A 157 12.20 13.93 -8.81
C HIS A 157 12.18 13.30 -7.40
N PRO A 158 11.63 12.08 -7.27
CA PRO A 158 11.57 11.40 -5.97
C PRO A 158 12.99 11.11 -5.45
N ARG A 159 13.19 11.31 -4.14
CA ARG A 159 14.48 11.03 -3.51
C ARG A 159 14.69 9.53 -3.38
N THR A 160 15.66 8.98 -4.10
CA THR A 160 15.98 7.54 -4.09
C THR A 160 16.79 7.10 -2.87
N LYS A 161 17.45 8.04 -2.18
CA LYS A 161 18.20 7.81 -0.94
C LYS A 161 17.69 8.75 0.16
N PRO A 162 16.44 8.55 0.63
CA PRO A 162 15.93 9.32 1.76
C PRO A 162 16.73 8.96 3.02
N ILE A 163 16.83 9.92 3.95
CA ILE A 163 17.44 9.72 5.26
C ILE A 163 16.32 9.90 6.28
N LEU A 164 16.18 8.94 7.18
CA LEU A 164 15.03 8.84 8.10
C LEU A 164 14.70 10.15 8.80
N HIS A 165 15.70 10.82 9.39
CA HIS A 165 15.51 12.08 10.09
C HIS A 165 14.87 13.18 9.22
N PHE A 166 15.25 13.30 7.94
CA PHE A 166 14.62 14.28 7.05
C PHE A 166 13.18 13.89 6.68
N VAL A 167 12.88 12.60 6.61
CA VAL A 167 11.51 12.13 6.38
C VAL A 167 10.64 12.45 7.58
N GLU A 168 11.13 12.19 8.80
CA GLU A 168 10.43 12.50 10.05
C GLU A 168 10.18 14.00 10.21
N SER A 169 11.20 14.84 10.00
CA SER A 169 11.00 16.29 10.01
C SER A 169 10.05 16.78 8.91
N GLY A 170 9.99 16.08 7.77
CA GLY A 170 9.01 16.38 6.72
C GLY A 170 7.57 16.05 7.13
N GLU A 171 7.37 15.04 7.98
CA GLU A 171 6.05 14.68 8.53
C GLU A 171 5.52 15.72 9.52
N GLU A 172 6.40 16.46 10.20
CA GLU A 172 6.02 17.51 11.16
C GLU A 172 5.31 18.71 10.51
N ALA A 173 5.33 18.82 9.18
CA ALA A 173 4.62 19.87 8.43
C ALA A 173 3.09 19.70 8.46
N ILE A 174 2.58 18.55 8.91
CA ILE A 174 1.16 18.21 8.96
C ILE A 174 0.78 17.65 10.34
N ASP A 175 -0.50 17.75 10.71
CA ASP A 175 -1.03 17.01 11.86
C ASP A 175 -1.31 15.55 11.46
N GLY A 176 -0.24 14.79 11.30
CA GLY A 176 -0.31 13.41 10.80
C GLY A 176 -1.12 12.47 11.69
N ALA A 177 -1.19 12.74 12.99
CA ALA A 177 -1.97 11.92 13.92
C ALA A 177 -3.47 12.15 13.73
N ALA A 178 -3.90 13.42 13.66
CA ALA A 178 -5.31 13.75 13.41
C ALA A 178 -5.78 13.25 12.03
N LEU A 179 -4.96 13.45 10.99
CA LEU A 179 -5.26 13.00 9.62
C LEU A 179 -5.37 11.47 9.52
N LEU A 180 -4.50 10.74 10.23
CA LEU A 180 -4.56 9.28 10.26
C LEU A 180 -5.82 8.78 10.98
N GLU A 181 -6.18 9.41 12.11
CA GLU A 181 -7.40 9.08 12.84
C GLU A 181 -8.65 9.34 11.97
N GLU A 182 -8.71 10.49 11.30
CA GLU A 182 -9.77 10.81 10.35
C GLU A 182 -9.92 9.73 9.27
N ALA A 183 -8.81 9.31 8.64
CA ALA A 183 -8.81 8.28 7.61
C ALA A 183 -9.31 6.92 8.12
N LEU A 184 -9.11 6.62 9.41
CA LEU A 184 -9.48 5.35 10.04
C LEU A 184 -10.90 5.36 10.64
N GLN A 185 -11.58 6.51 10.75
CA GLN A 185 -12.94 6.59 11.31
C GLN A 185 -14.00 5.98 10.39
N ASN A 186 -13.82 6.06 9.07
CA ASN A 186 -14.82 5.66 8.08
C ASN A 186 -14.30 4.56 7.15
N LEU A 187 -13.93 3.42 7.73
CA LEU A 187 -13.47 2.27 6.96
C LEU A 187 -14.64 1.59 6.23
N GLU A 188 -14.51 1.44 4.93
CA GLU A 188 -15.44 0.63 4.14
C GLU A 188 -14.96 -0.83 4.17
N THR A 189 -15.82 -1.74 4.62
CA THR A 189 -15.47 -3.15 4.80
C THR A 189 -16.42 -4.06 4.05
N GLU A 190 -15.88 -5.01 3.29
CA GLU A 190 -16.64 -6.07 2.66
C GLU A 190 -15.88 -7.41 2.66
N TRP A 191 -16.60 -8.50 2.41
CA TRP A 191 -15.99 -9.83 2.25
C TRP A 191 -15.87 -10.19 0.77
N VAL A 192 -14.68 -10.59 0.35
CA VAL A 192 -14.41 -11.13 -0.98
C VAL A 192 -14.32 -12.65 -0.87
N TYR A 193 -15.11 -13.35 -1.67
CA TYR A 193 -15.17 -14.81 -1.69
C TYR A 193 -14.46 -15.38 -2.92
N PRO A 194 -13.96 -16.63 -2.84
CA PRO A 194 -13.51 -17.36 -4.03
C PRO A 194 -14.64 -17.45 -5.07
N GLN A 195 -14.29 -17.38 -6.35
CA GLN A 195 -15.22 -17.72 -7.44
C GLN A 195 -15.39 -19.24 -7.57
#